data_AF-A0A4Z2EI68-F1
#
_entry.id   AF-A0A4Z2EI68-F1
#
_cell.length_a   1.000
_cell.length_b   1.000
_cell.length_c   1.000
_cell.angle_alpha   90.00
_cell.angle_beta   90.00
_cell.angle_gamma   90.00
#
_symmetry.space_group_name_H-M   'P 1'
#
loop_
_entity.id
_entity.type
_entity.pdbx_description
1 polymer ?
#
loop_
_entity_poly.entity_id
_entity_poly.type
_entity_poly.pdbx_seq_one_letter_code
_entity_poly.pdbx_strand_id
1 'polypeptide(L)'
;MCFICPQHCEFSCTEQGECCHSQCLGICAEPNNDTACSGCLHYYHEGHCVPDCPPDTYKFEGWRCITMDLCSQVHLLGDTHFVIHGGECMPDCPSGFTRNETNRMFCNACNGPCDKPCTSPVIDSVDAAQSLKDCTVIEGNLDINIRRGSECSHTAAHIN
;
A
#
# COMPACT_ATOMS: atom_id res chain seq x y z
N MET A 1 -25.85 10.68 -24.06
CA MET A 1 -26.59 9.41 -24.13
C MET A 1 -26.20 8.61 -22.90
N CYS A 2 -27.16 8.21 -22.05
CA CYS A 2 -26.89 7.27 -20.96
C CYS A 2 -27.21 5.87 -21.50
N PHE A 3 -26.20 5.03 -21.63
CA PHE A 3 -26.37 3.65 -22.06
C PHE A 3 -26.66 2.79 -20.82
N ILE A 4 -27.79 2.08 -20.83
CA ILE A 4 -28.23 1.27 -19.68
C ILE A 4 -28.11 -0.19 -20.07
N CYS A 5 -27.26 -0.93 -19.36
CA CYS A 5 -27.16 -2.37 -19.54
C CYS A 5 -28.43 -3.09 -19.10
N PRO A 6 -28.79 -4.21 -19.75
CA PRO A 6 -29.85 -5.08 -19.26
C PRO A 6 -29.58 -5.53 -17.82
N GLN A 7 -30.64 -5.68 -17.01
CA GLN A 7 -30.49 -6.07 -15.60
C GLN A 7 -29.81 -7.43 -15.36
N HIS A 8 -29.78 -8.31 -16.36
CA HIS A 8 -29.12 -9.61 -16.25
C HIS A 8 -27.60 -9.52 -16.46
N CYS A 9 -27.09 -8.40 -16.99
CA CYS A 9 -25.67 -8.11 -17.05
C CYS A 9 -25.30 -7.30 -15.81
N GLU A 10 -24.46 -7.85 -14.93
CA GLU A 10 -24.18 -7.23 -13.62
C GLU A 10 -23.45 -5.89 -13.75
N PHE A 11 -22.28 -5.89 -14.41
CA PHE A 11 -21.33 -4.76 -14.36
C PHE A 11 -20.99 -4.16 -15.73
N SER A 12 -21.28 -4.88 -16.83
CA SER A 12 -20.86 -4.46 -18.16
C SER A 12 -21.63 -5.14 -19.30
N CYS A 13 -21.82 -4.41 -20.40
CA CYS A 13 -22.40 -4.91 -21.63
C CYS A 13 -21.84 -4.15 -22.86
N THR A 14 -21.95 -4.75 -24.05
CA THR A 14 -21.61 -4.12 -25.34
C THR A 14 -22.62 -3.04 -25.71
N GLU A 15 -22.35 -2.21 -26.73
CA GLU A 15 -23.31 -1.20 -27.22
C GLU A 15 -24.65 -1.81 -27.70
N GLN A 16 -24.63 -3.09 -28.10
CA GLN A 16 -25.81 -3.85 -28.53
C GLN A 16 -26.59 -4.45 -27.34
N GLY A 17 -26.09 -4.28 -26.11
CA GLY A 17 -26.72 -4.79 -24.89
C GLY A 17 -26.39 -6.25 -24.59
N GLU A 18 -25.35 -6.83 -25.19
CA GLU A 18 -24.89 -8.19 -24.88
C GLU A 18 -23.96 -8.16 -23.66
N CYS A 19 -24.08 -9.13 -22.75
CA CYS A 19 -23.24 -9.13 -21.56
C CYS A 19 -21.77 -9.35 -21.89
N CYS A 20 -20.92 -8.56 -21.22
CA CYS A 20 -19.49 -8.74 -21.27
C CYS A 20 -19.04 -9.89 -20.36
N HIS A 21 -17.74 -10.20 -20.42
CA HIS A 21 -17.14 -11.14 -19.48
C HIS A 21 -17.36 -10.69 -18.03
N SER A 22 -17.48 -11.64 -17.09
CA SER A 22 -17.76 -11.36 -15.68
C SER A 22 -16.69 -10.51 -14.98
N GLN A 23 -15.49 -10.44 -15.56
CA GLN A 23 -14.37 -9.63 -15.07
C GLN A 23 -14.28 -8.26 -15.75
N CYS A 24 -15.19 -7.92 -16.67
CA CYS A 24 -15.23 -6.59 -17.29
C CYS A 24 -16.04 -5.60 -16.42
N LEU A 25 -15.61 -4.34 -16.41
CA LEU A 25 -16.31 -3.23 -15.77
C LEU A 25 -16.68 -2.16 -16.81
N GLY A 26 -17.94 -1.73 -16.82
CA GLY A 26 -18.44 -0.71 -17.75
C GLY A 26 -18.83 -1.25 -19.12
N ILE A 27 -17.91 -1.25 -20.09
CA ILE A 27 -18.17 -1.60 -21.50
C ILE A 27 -17.11 -2.59 -22.00
N CYS A 28 -17.45 -3.41 -22.99
CA CYS A 28 -16.51 -4.25 -23.72
C CYS A 28 -16.74 -4.12 -25.24
N ALA A 29 -15.68 -4.40 -26.01
CA ALA A 29 -15.74 -4.44 -27.47
C ALA A 29 -16.37 -5.74 -27.99
N GLU A 30 -16.22 -6.84 -27.26
CA GLU A 30 -16.76 -8.15 -27.61
C GLU A 30 -17.45 -8.79 -26.41
N PRO A 31 -18.63 -9.43 -26.59
CA PRO A 31 -19.35 -10.08 -25.50
C PRO A 31 -18.57 -11.29 -24.98
N ASN A 32 -18.66 -11.54 -23.66
CA ASN A 32 -18.03 -12.68 -22.98
C ASN A 32 -16.52 -12.90 -23.22
N ASN A 33 -15.77 -11.86 -23.62
CA ASN A 33 -14.33 -11.92 -23.83
C ASN A 33 -13.58 -11.06 -22.78
N ASP A 34 -12.67 -11.67 -22.03
CA ASP A 34 -11.91 -11.03 -20.95
C ASP A 34 -10.77 -10.13 -21.44
N THR A 35 -10.38 -10.23 -22.70
CA THR A 35 -9.40 -9.33 -23.34
C THR A 35 -10.04 -8.13 -24.03
N ALA A 36 -11.36 -8.13 -24.18
CA ALA A 36 -12.12 -7.09 -24.88
C ALA A 36 -12.74 -6.06 -23.94
N CYS A 37 -12.43 -6.11 -22.64
CA CYS A 37 -12.95 -5.18 -21.65
C CYS A 37 -12.33 -3.77 -21.81
N SER A 38 -13.12 -2.72 -21.63
CA SER A 38 -12.59 -1.35 -21.47
C SER A 38 -11.92 -1.12 -20.12
N GLY A 39 -12.31 -1.90 -19.10
CA GLY A 39 -11.71 -1.91 -17.78
C GLY A 39 -11.99 -3.23 -17.05
N CYS A 40 -11.13 -3.58 -16.10
CA CYS A 40 -11.28 -4.80 -15.31
C CYS A 40 -11.99 -4.51 -13.99
N LEU A 41 -12.86 -5.44 -13.58
CA LEU A 41 -13.54 -5.40 -12.28
C LEU A 41 -12.55 -5.59 -11.12
N HIS A 42 -11.62 -6.53 -11.28
CA HIS A 42 -10.61 -6.86 -10.28
C HIS A 42 -9.22 -6.45 -10.78
N TYR A 43 -8.50 -7.37 -11.43
CA TYR A 43 -7.11 -7.13 -11.82
C TYR A 43 -6.89 -7.27 -13.33
N TYR A 44 -6.01 -6.44 -13.86
CA TYR A 44 -5.47 -6.56 -15.19
C TYR A 44 -4.12 -7.31 -15.18
N HIS A 45 -3.98 -8.29 -16.07
CA HIS A 45 -2.72 -8.98 -16.29
C HIS A 45 -2.58 -9.43 -17.76
N GLU A 46 -1.50 -9.01 -18.43
CA GLU A 46 -1.13 -9.45 -19.79
C GLU A 46 -2.27 -9.38 -20.84
N GLY A 47 -3.12 -8.35 -20.75
CA GLY A 47 -4.24 -8.18 -21.68
C GLY A 47 -5.56 -8.80 -21.20
N HIS A 48 -5.56 -9.55 -20.11
CA HIS A 48 -6.72 -10.22 -19.55
C HIS A 48 -7.22 -9.52 -18.27
N CYS A 49 -8.55 -9.51 -18.09
CA CYS A 49 -9.17 -9.18 -16.81
C CYS A 49 -9.38 -10.46 -15.99
N VAL A 50 -8.67 -10.54 -14.86
CA VAL A 50 -8.62 -11.73 -14.00
C VAL A 50 -9.17 -11.43 -12.60
N PRO A 51 -9.82 -12.41 -11.94
CA PRO A 51 -10.38 -12.23 -10.60
C PRO A 51 -9.32 -12.14 -9.50
N ASP A 52 -8.17 -12.81 -9.68
CA ASP A 52 -7.02 -12.76 -8.78
C ASP A 52 -5.73 -12.85 -9.58
N CYS A 53 -4.61 -12.48 -8.98
CA CYS A 53 -3.33 -12.45 -9.67
C CYS A 53 -2.80 -13.87 -9.86
N PRO A 54 -2.33 -14.24 -11.06
CA PRO A 54 -1.79 -15.58 -11.31
C PRO A 54 -0.53 -15.84 -10.48
N PRO A 55 -0.11 -17.12 -10.36
CA PRO A 55 1.14 -17.48 -9.70
C PRO A 55 2.33 -16.63 -10.19
N ASP A 56 3.28 -16.37 -9.29
CA ASP A 56 4.48 -15.57 -9.56
C ASP A 56 4.23 -14.08 -9.90
N THR A 57 3.01 -13.60 -9.65
CA THR A 57 2.65 -12.18 -9.76
C THR A 57 2.04 -11.64 -8.47
N TYR A 58 2.04 -10.30 -8.34
CA TYR A 58 1.62 -9.59 -7.14
C TYR A 58 0.64 -8.48 -7.50
N LYS A 59 -0.36 -8.31 -6.64
CA LYS A 59 -1.33 -7.21 -6.73
C LYS A 59 -0.62 -5.88 -6.52
N PHE A 60 -0.89 -4.92 -7.39
CA PHE A 60 -0.26 -3.59 -7.35
C PHE A 60 -1.30 -2.50 -7.62
N GLU A 61 -1.29 -1.48 -6.76
CA GLU A 61 -2.24 -0.35 -6.78
C GLU A 61 -3.73 -0.73 -6.76
N GLY A 62 -4.03 -2.00 -6.45
CA GLY A 62 -5.40 -2.51 -6.38
C GLY A 62 -6.07 -2.80 -7.73
N TRP A 63 -5.37 -2.71 -8.87
CA TRP A 63 -6.00 -2.87 -10.19
C TRP A 63 -5.21 -3.72 -11.20
N ARG A 64 -3.94 -4.05 -10.92
CA ARG A 64 -3.12 -4.87 -11.84
C ARG A 64 -2.21 -5.84 -11.12
N CYS A 65 -1.77 -6.86 -11.85
CA CYS A 65 -0.78 -7.83 -11.41
C CYS A 65 0.58 -7.53 -12.05
N ILE A 66 1.63 -7.52 -11.23
CA ILE A 66 3.01 -7.28 -11.66
C ILE A 66 3.96 -8.38 -11.19
N THR A 67 5.09 -8.52 -11.85
CA THR A 67 6.15 -9.46 -11.43
C THR A 67 6.97 -8.90 -10.28
N MET A 68 7.73 -9.78 -9.60
CA MET A 68 8.70 -9.38 -8.58
C MET A 68 9.71 -8.35 -9.13
N ASP A 69 10.23 -8.58 -10.34
CA ASP A 69 11.20 -7.68 -10.97
C ASP A 69 10.63 -6.28 -11.14
N LEU A 70 9.37 -6.17 -11.60
CA LEU A 70 8.74 -4.88 -11.76
C LEU A 70 8.53 -4.21 -10.40
N CYS A 71 8.06 -4.94 -9.38
CA CYS A 71 7.90 -4.42 -8.02
C CYS A 71 9.21 -3.84 -7.47
N SER A 72 10.34 -4.51 -7.71
CA SER A 72 11.67 -4.03 -7.29
C SER A 72 12.15 -2.76 -8.02
N GLN A 73 11.58 -2.48 -9.20
CA GLN A 73 12.00 -1.39 -10.08
C GLN A 73 11.07 -0.18 -10.03
N VAL A 74 9.86 -0.30 -9.47
CA VAL A 74 8.95 0.84 -9.28
C VAL A 74 9.52 1.76 -8.21
N HIS A 75 10.53 2.56 -8.56
CA HIS A 75 11.07 3.60 -7.70
C HIS A 75 10.24 4.85 -7.95
N LEU A 76 9.36 5.18 -7.01
CA LEU A 76 8.89 6.55 -6.89
C LEU A 76 10.06 7.40 -6.40
N LEU A 77 10.18 8.62 -6.93
CA LEU A 77 11.22 9.59 -6.61
C LEU A 77 11.42 9.71 -5.08
N GLY A 78 12.47 9.07 -4.54
CA GLY A 78 12.83 9.13 -3.13
C GLY A 78 12.91 7.78 -2.42
N ASP A 79 13.87 6.92 -2.83
CA ASP A 79 14.56 5.93 -2.00
C ASP A 79 13.74 4.90 -1.18
N THR A 80 12.46 4.71 -1.47
CA THR A 80 11.67 3.62 -0.87
C THR A 80 11.50 2.48 -1.86
N HIS A 81 12.25 1.41 -1.63
CA HIS A 81 11.99 0.13 -2.31
C HIS A 81 10.63 -0.40 -1.85
N PHE A 82 9.73 -0.64 -2.79
CA PHE A 82 8.49 -1.37 -2.51
C PHE A 82 8.81 -2.73 -1.88
N VAL A 83 7.84 -3.29 -1.17
CA VAL A 83 7.93 -4.58 -0.49
C VAL A 83 6.78 -5.48 -0.94
N ILE A 84 7.01 -6.78 -0.85
CA ILE A 84 6.02 -7.82 -1.10
C ILE A 84 5.55 -8.38 0.24
N HIS A 85 4.24 -8.32 0.45
CA HIS A 85 3.58 -8.92 1.61
C HIS A 85 2.19 -9.41 1.24
N GLY A 86 1.84 -10.65 1.64
CA GLY A 86 0.49 -11.18 1.42
C GLY A 86 0.05 -11.29 -0.05
N GLY A 87 0.97 -11.36 -1.01
CA GLY A 87 0.64 -11.35 -2.44
C GLY A 87 0.47 -9.95 -3.05
N GLU A 88 0.75 -8.90 -2.28
CA GLU A 88 0.68 -7.50 -2.70
C GLU A 88 2.07 -6.85 -2.75
N CYS A 89 2.30 -6.02 -3.77
CA CYS A 89 3.44 -5.12 -3.87
C CYS A 89 3.02 -3.74 -3.36
N MET A 90 3.61 -3.30 -2.24
CA MET A 90 3.19 -2.12 -1.49
C MET A 90 4.39 -1.23 -1.10
N PRO A 91 4.20 0.07 -0.80
CA PRO A 91 5.32 0.98 -0.54
C PRO A 91 6.16 0.60 0.69
N ASP A 92 5.52 0.12 1.75
CA ASP A 92 6.16 -0.26 3.02
C ASP A 92 5.43 -1.42 3.71
N CYS A 93 6.09 -2.08 4.66
CA CYS A 93 5.50 -3.20 5.39
C CYS A 93 4.30 -2.74 6.25
N PRO A 94 3.24 -3.56 6.36
CA PRO A 94 2.08 -3.24 7.18
C PRO A 94 2.42 -3.29 8.68
N SER A 95 1.54 -2.72 9.50
CA SER A 95 1.67 -2.71 10.96
C SER A 95 1.93 -4.11 11.53
N GLY A 96 2.96 -4.24 12.38
CA GLY A 96 3.38 -5.52 12.94
C GLY A 96 4.41 -6.28 12.08
N PHE A 97 4.81 -5.73 10.93
CA PHE A 97 5.84 -6.28 10.07
C PHE A 97 6.95 -5.27 9.79
N THR A 98 8.16 -5.78 9.56
CA THR A 98 9.33 -5.01 9.14
C THR A 98 10.01 -5.67 7.95
N ARG A 99 10.84 -4.94 7.22
CA ARG A 99 11.62 -5.49 6.10
C ARG A 99 12.52 -6.62 6.61
N ASN A 100 12.54 -7.73 5.89
CA ASN A 100 13.38 -8.87 6.20
C ASN A 100 14.87 -8.49 6.00
N GLU A 101 15.71 -8.86 6.97
CA GLU A 101 17.12 -8.49 6.98
C GLU A 101 17.92 -9.10 5.82
N THR A 102 17.57 -10.34 5.44
CA THR A 102 18.26 -11.08 4.36
C THR A 102 17.71 -10.70 3.00
N ASN A 103 16.39 -10.49 2.91
CA ASN A 103 15.73 -10.09 1.67
C ASN A 103 14.77 -8.94 1.93
N ARG A 104 15.27 -7.70 1.82
CA ARG A 104 14.53 -6.46 2.09
C ARG A 104 13.28 -6.27 1.24
N MET A 105 13.10 -7.09 0.19
CA MET A 105 11.91 -7.12 -0.64
C MET A 105 10.70 -7.75 0.06
N PHE A 106 10.90 -8.50 1.14
CA PHE A 106 9.81 -9.16 1.88
C PHE A 106 9.66 -8.61 3.28
N CYS A 107 8.46 -8.74 3.83
CA CYS A 107 8.14 -8.34 5.19
C CYS A 107 8.06 -9.55 6.14
N ASN A 108 8.71 -9.46 7.29
CA ASN A 108 8.62 -10.43 8.38
C ASN A 108 7.86 -9.87 9.57
N ALA A 109 7.13 -10.75 10.27
CA ALA A 109 6.46 -10.38 11.51
C ALA A 109 7.49 -10.01 12.59
N CYS A 110 7.20 -8.94 13.33
CA CYS A 110 8.02 -8.51 14.45
C CYS A 110 7.74 -9.37 15.68
N ASN A 111 8.78 -9.70 16.46
CA ASN A 111 8.63 -10.36 17.76
C ASN A 111 8.38 -9.30 18.86
N GLY A 112 7.20 -8.67 18.83
CA GLY A 112 6.86 -7.53 19.68
C GLY A 112 6.73 -6.23 18.87
N PRO A 113 6.96 -5.06 19.48
CA PRO A 113 6.98 -3.78 18.76
C PRO A 113 8.02 -3.84 17.63
N CYS A 114 7.63 -3.43 16.42
CA CYS A 114 8.57 -3.37 15.30
C CYS A 114 9.60 -2.27 15.51
N ASP A 115 10.82 -2.51 15.02
CA ASP A 115 11.83 -1.48 15.06
C ASP A 115 11.49 -0.34 14.11
N LYS A 116 11.43 0.88 14.65
CA LYS A 116 11.24 2.11 13.89
C LYS A 116 12.54 2.91 13.94
N PRO A 117 13.43 2.75 12.95
CA PRO A 117 14.65 3.52 12.86
C PRO A 117 14.33 4.98 12.54
N CYS A 118 14.98 5.89 13.23
CA CYS A 118 14.89 7.32 13.00
C CYS A 118 16.29 7.91 12.91
N THR A 119 16.52 8.77 11.91
CA THR A 119 17.79 9.48 11.77
C THR A 119 18.02 10.36 12.98
N SER A 120 19.26 10.39 13.48
CA SER A 120 19.57 11.11 14.71
C SER A 120 19.30 12.62 14.61
N PRO A 121 18.35 13.16 15.39
CA PRO A 121 18.11 14.59 15.43
C PRO A 121 18.87 15.25 16.58
N VAL A 122 19.17 16.54 16.43
CA VAL A 122 19.48 17.41 17.56
C VAL A 122 18.17 17.70 18.28
N ILE A 123 18.05 17.29 19.54
CA ILE A 123 16.88 17.56 20.38
C ILE A 123 17.12 18.87 21.13
N ASP A 124 16.63 19.98 20.60
CA ASP A 124 16.74 21.30 21.23
C ASP A 124 15.42 21.83 21.83
N SER A 125 14.33 21.09 21.62
CA SER A 125 12.95 21.48 21.95
C SER A 125 12.06 20.27 22.27
N VAL A 126 10.90 20.52 22.86
CA VAL A 126 9.88 19.49 23.12
C VAL A 126 9.33 18.93 21.80
N ASP A 127 9.18 19.76 20.76
CA ASP A 127 8.71 19.34 19.44
C ASP A 127 9.72 18.40 18.77
N ALA A 128 11.03 18.68 18.88
CA ALA A 128 12.08 17.77 18.42
C ALA A 128 12.02 16.42 19.14
N ALA A 129 11.78 16.42 20.46
CA ALA A 129 11.60 15.18 21.22
C ALA A 129 10.33 14.42 20.82
N GLN A 130 9.23 15.12 20.51
CA GLN A 130 7.98 14.51 20.05
C GLN A 130 8.13 13.83 18.68
N SER A 131 9.01 14.35 17.80
CA SER A 131 9.31 13.70 16.52
C SER A 131 9.90 12.28 16.68
N LEU A 132 10.49 11.98 17.84
CA LEU A 132 11.09 10.69 18.16
C LEU A 132 10.17 9.74 18.93
N LYS A 133 8.93 10.15 19.25
CA LYS A 133 8.04 9.44 20.18
C LYS A 133 7.81 7.97 19.83
N ASP A 134 7.85 7.64 18.55
CA ASP A 134 7.58 6.29 18.06
C ASP A 134 8.85 5.55 17.60
N CYS A 135 10.03 6.17 17.74
CA CYS A 135 11.30 5.61 17.30
C CYS A 135 11.81 4.59 18.34
N THR A 136 12.24 3.42 17.87
CA THR A 136 12.86 2.40 18.75
C THR A 136 14.36 2.29 18.52
N VAL A 137 14.84 2.70 17.34
CA VAL A 137 16.25 2.68 16.96
C VAL A 137 16.64 4.08 16.47
N ILE A 138 17.76 4.61 16.96
CA ILE A 138 18.32 5.88 16.50
C ILE A 138 19.51 5.59 15.60
N GLU A 139 19.45 6.05 14.36
CA GLU A 139 20.55 5.97 13.40
C GLU A 139 21.48 7.18 13.59
N GLY A 140 22.53 7.00 14.39
CA GLY A 140 23.55 8.02 14.66
C GLY A 140 23.67 8.41 16.13
N ASN A 141 24.17 9.62 16.40
CA ASN A 141 24.42 10.12 17.76
C ASN A 141 23.36 11.12 18.20
N LEU A 142 22.72 10.87 19.33
CA LEU A 142 21.73 11.77 19.90
C LEU A 142 22.41 12.96 20.60
N ASP A 143 22.14 14.20 20.15
CA ASP A 143 22.59 15.42 20.83
C ASP A 143 21.38 16.12 21.45
N ILE A 144 21.38 16.26 22.78
CA ILE A 144 20.27 16.82 23.55
C ILE A 144 20.71 18.17 24.13
N ASN A 145 20.10 19.27 23.64
CA ASN A 145 20.43 20.64 24.03
C ASN A 145 19.17 21.48 24.27
N ILE A 146 18.43 21.16 25.33
CA ILE A 146 17.17 21.83 25.67
C ILE A 146 17.46 23.12 26.44
N ARG A 147 17.17 24.28 25.82
CA ARG A 147 17.45 25.60 26.41
C ARG A 147 16.26 26.23 27.16
N ARG A 148 15.03 25.81 26.84
CA ARG A 148 13.78 26.18 27.53
C ARG A 148 12.77 25.04 27.42
N GLY A 149 12.08 24.72 28.50
CA GLY A 149 10.98 23.77 28.51
C GLY A 149 9.84 24.34 29.35
N SER A 150 8.62 24.32 28.81
CA SER A 150 7.40 24.48 29.61
C SER A 150 6.96 23.09 30.04
N GLU A 151 6.87 22.84 31.34
CA GLU A 151 6.19 21.64 31.84
C GLU A 151 4.74 21.67 31.35
N CYS A 152 4.33 20.66 30.57
CA CYS A 152 2.92 20.34 30.43
C CYS A 152 2.47 19.78 31.78
N SER A 153 2.02 20.66 32.68
CA SER A 153 1.26 20.28 33.85
C SER A 153 0.02 19.53 33.37
N HIS A 154 0.07 18.21 33.40
CA HIS A 154 -1.14 17.42 33.52
C HIS A 154 -1.75 17.81 34.86
N THR A 155 -2.70 18.75 34.83
CA THR A 155 -3.60 18.98 35.94
C THR A 155 -4.18 17.62 36.31
N ALA A 156 -3.77 17.12 37.48
CA ALA A 156 -4.43 16.03 38.16
C ALA A 156 -5.92 16.37 38.19
N ALA A 157 -6.73 15.60 37.47
CA ALA A 157 -8.17 15.65 37.65
C ALA A 157 -8.43 15.24 39.11
N HIS A 158 -8.75 16.22 39.94
CA HIS A 158 -9.39 16.00 41.21
C HIS A 158 -10.69 15.25 40.93
N ILE A 159 -10.73 13.99 41.34
CA ILE A 159 -11.97 13.23 41.47
C ILE A 159 -12.57 13.70 42.80
N ASN A 160 -13.68 14.45 42.74
CA ASN A 160 -14.66 14.50 43.81
C ASN A 160 -15.79 13.55 43.44
#